data_AF-A0A958SZK6-F1
#
_entry.id   AF-A0A958SZK6-F1
#
_cell.length_a   1.000
_cell.length_b   1.000
_cell.length_c   1.000
_cell.angle_alpha   90.00
_cell.angle_beta   90.00
_cell.angle_gamma   90.00
#
_symmetry.space_group_name_H-M   'P 1'
#
loop_
_entity.id
_entity.type
_entity.pdbx_description
1 polymer ?
#
loop_
_entity_poly.entity_id
_entity_poly.type
_entity_poly.pdbx_seq_one_letter_code
_entity_poly.pdbx_strand_id
1 'polypeptide(L)'
;QVKQFFALPLEVKQKYEIPGIGGQRGYVSFGKESAKGKKEGDLKEFWHFGQYVDDNPKLEAEYPANVMVEELPEFNAVGKETYQMLEKTAKYVLRALA
;
A
#
# COMPACT_ATOMS: atom_id res chain seq x y z
N GLN A 1 3.68 -7.84 -12.08
CA GLN A 1 3.41 -6.53 -11.45
C GLN A 1 4.23 -6.28 -10.19
N VAL A 2 3.92 -6.85 -9.02
CA VAL A 2 4.64 -6.51 -7.76
C VAL A 2 6.15 -6.76 -7.84
N LYS A 3 6.58 -7.91 -8.34
CA LYS A 3 8.02 -8.22 -8.56
C LYS A 3 8.69 -7.24 -9.53
N GLN A 4 7.96 -6.75 -10.53
CA GLN A 4 8.50 -5.79 -11.51
C GLN A 4 8.70 -4.42 -10.86
N PHE A 5 7.76 -3.98 -10.02
CA PHE A 5 7.92 -2.73 -9.27
C PHE A 5 9.17 -2.76 -8.39
N PHE A 6 9.36 -3.82 -7.60
CA PHE A 6 10.54 -3.91 -6.72
C PHE A 6 11.87 -4.12 -7.46
N ALA A 7 11.82 -4.56 -8.72
CA ALA A 7 12.98 -4.63 -9.60
C ALA A 7 13.33 -3.29 -10.29
N LEU A 8 12.51 -2.24 -10.15
CA LEU A 8 12.84 -0.91 -10.66
C LEU A 8 14.06 -0.32 -9.92
N PRO A 9 14.79 0.61 -10.57
CA PRO A 9 15.88 1.34 -9.93
C PRO A 9 15.42 2.02 -8.64
N LEU A 10 16.32 2.11 -7.64
CA LEU A 10 15.98 2.65 -6.33
C LEU A 10 15.49 4.10 -6.42
N GLU A 11 16.13 4.90 -7.27
CA GLU A 11 15.77 6.29 -7.54
C GLU A 11 14.36 6.43 -8.14
N VAL A 12 13.85 5.41 -8.82
CA VAL A 12 12.48 5.38 -9.32
C VAL A 12 11.53 5.06 -8.18
N LYS A 13 11.81 4.00 -7.40
CA LYS A 13 10.96 3.58 -6.27
C LYS A 13 10.83 4.67 -5.21
N GLN A 14 11.92 5.40 -4.91
CA GLN A 14 11.95 6.47 -3.93
C GLN A 14 11.04 7.65 -4.26
N LYS A 15 10.66 7.87 -5.53
CA LYS A 15 9.68 8.90 -5.91
C LYS A 15 8.30 8.65 -5.28
N TYR A 16 8.00 7.40 -4.94
CA TYR A 16 6.72 6.98 -4.38
C TYR A 16 6.72 6.93 -2.86
N GLU A 17 7.78 7.38 -2.21
CA GLU A 17 7.85 7.49 -0.76
C GLU A 17 7.31 8.85 -0.32
N ILE A 18 6.27 8.85 0.53
CA ILE A 18 5.58 10.08 0.94
C ILE A 18 5.99 10.47 2.36
N PRO A 19 6.71 11.60 2.55
CA PRO A 19 7.04 12.11 3.86
C PRO A 19 5.79 12.51 4.66
N GLY A 20 5.84 12.36 5.99
CA GLY A 20 4.81 12.88 6.89
C GLY A 20 3.57 12.00 7.08
N ILE A 21 3.38 10.93 6.28
CA ILE A 21 2.25 10.00 6.43
C ILE A 21 2.61 8.68 7.12
N GLY A 22 3.86 8.53 7.56
CA GLY A 22 4.33 7.32 8.27
C GLY A 22 4.27 6.05 7.41
N GLY A 23 4.46 6.15 6.09
CA GLY A 23 4.45 5.00 5.20
C GLY A 23 3.07 4.40 4.91
N GLN A 24 1.97 5.06 5.30
CA GLN A 24 0.61 4.53 5.11
C GLN A 24 0.19 4.33 3.64
N ARG A 25 0.90 4.94 2.69
CA ARG A 25 0.67 4.82 1.24
C ARG A 25 1.99 4.79 0.50
N GLY A 26 1.98 4.14 -0.67
CA GLY A 26 3.12 4.14 -1.58
C GLY A 26 4.27 3.28 -1.07
N TYR A 27 5.49 3.63 -1.49
CA TYR A 27 6.70 2.87 -1.24
C TYR A 27 7.34 3.21 0.11
N VAL A 28 7.88 2.18 0.78
CA VAL A 28 8.70 2.32 1.99
C VAL A 28 10.02 1.60 1.79
N SER A 29 11.12 2.34 1.92
CA SER A 29 12.48 1.84 1.74
C SER A 29 12.98 1.01 2.93
N PHE A 30 14.01 0.19 2.66
CA PHE A 30 14.68 -0.63 3.68
C PHE A 30 15.10 0.19 4.91
N GLY A 31 14.93 -0.41 6.09
CA GLY A 31 15.40 0.16 7.35
C GLY A 31 14.62 1.38 7.87
N LYS A 32 13.58 1.84 7.16
CA LYS A 32 12.72 2.94 7.64
C LYS A 32 11.70 2.52 8.68
N GLU A 33 11.13 1.32 8.55
CA GLU A 33 10.28 0.75 9.59
C GLU A 33 11.10 -0.09 10.56
N SER A 34 10.79 0.04 11.84
CA SER A 34 11.35 -0.79 12.91
C SER A 34 10.19 -1.48 13.61
N ALA A 35 10.28 -2.81 13.75
CA ALA A 35 9.34 -3.54 14.59
C ALA A 35 9.35 -2.94 16.00
N LYS A 36 8.16 -2.81 16.61
CA LYS A 36 8.00 -2.22 17.95
C LYS A 36 8.93 -2.92 18.95
N GLY A 37 9.90 -2.18 19.49
CA GLY A 37 10.87 -2.69 20.47
C GLY A 37 12.21 -3.18 19.90
N LYS A 38 12.46 -3.07 18.59
CA LYS A 38 13.77 -3.36 17.98
C LYS A 38 14.48 -2.08 17.52
N LYS A 39 15.82 -2.05 17.68
CA LYS A 39 16.69 -0.95 17.23
C LYS A 39 17.12 -1.09 15.76
N GLU A 40 17.12 -2.30 15.25
CA GLU A 40 17.48 -2.59 13.87
C GLU A 40 16.25 -2.37 12.98
N GLY A 41 16.42 -1.54 11.95
CA GLY A 41 15.40 -1.34 10.94
C GLY A 41 15.20 -2.62 10.13
N ASP A 42 13.98 -2.82 9.66
CA ASP A 42 13.63 -4.03 8.95
C ASP A 42 14.35 -4.12 7.59
N LEU A 43 14.94 -5.28 7.30
CA LEU A 43 15.54 -5.60 6.00
C LEU A 43 14.47 -5.98 4.97
N LYS A 44 13.46 -5.14 4.83
CA LYS A 44 12.39 -5.29 3.85
C LYS A 44 11.96 -3.93 3.32
N GLU A 45 11.51 -3.95 2.07
CA GLU A 45 10.87 -2.83 1.42
C GLU A 45 9.40 -3.17 1.20
N PHE A 46 8.54 -2.16 1.12
CA PHE A 46 7.10 -2.36 1.04
C PHE A 46 6.41 -1.41 0.08
N TRP A 47 5.19 -1.81 -0.27
CA TRP A 47 4.22 -0.94 -0.90
C TRP A 47 2.89 -1.03 -0.16
N HIS A 48 2.28 0.10 0.19
CA HIS A 48 0.96 0.15 0.80
C HIS A 48 -0.11 0.68 -0.16
N PHE A 49 -1.08 -0.19 -0.45
CA PHE A 49 -2.40 0.19 -0.96
C PHE A 49 -3.35 0.42 0.22
N GLY A 50 -4.02 1.56 0.24
CA GLY A 50 -5.07 1.89 1.19
C GLY A 50 -6.47 1.68 0.65
N GLN A 51 -7.47 2.06 1.45
CA GLN A 51 -8.89 1.92 1.12
C GLN A 51 -9.22 2.62 -0.20
N TYR A 52 -9.95 1.92 -1.06
CA TYR A 52 -10.65 2.52 -2.19
C TYR A 52 -12.06 2.86 -1.74
N VAL A 53 -12.37 4.15 -1.65
CA VAL A 53 -13.68 4.64 -1.26
C VAL A 53 -14.43 5.03 -2.52
N ASP A 54 -15.57 4.40 -2.74
CA ASP A 54 -16.50 4.75 -3.81
C ASP A 54 -17.76 5.37 -3.15
N ASP A 55 -18.26 6.47 -3.72
CA ASP A 55 -19.52 7.14 -3.34
C ASP A 55 -19.68 7.56 -1.87
N ASN A 56 -18.57 7.83 -1.15
CA ASN A 56 -18.62 8.33 0.22
C ASN A 56 -17.59 9.45 0.50
N PRO A 57 -17.97 10.72 0.26
CA PRO A 57 -17.05 11.86 0.40
C PRO A 57 -16.51 12.06 1.82
N LYS A 58 -17.25 11.64 2.85
CA LYS A 58 -16.81 11.76 4.24
C LYS A 58 -15.65 10.79 4.52
N LEU A 59 -15.80 9.54 4.11
CA LEU A 59 -14.73 8.53 4.26
C LEU A 59 -13.54 8.84 3.36
N GLU A 60 -13.78 9.32 2.13
CA GLU A 60 -12.71 9.71 1.21
C GLU A 60 -11.81 10.80 1.82
N ALA A 61 -12.39 11.75 2.57
CA ALA A 61 -11.64 12.78 3.28
C ALA A 61 -10.82 12.26 4.48
N GLU A 62 -11.16 11.10 5.04
CA GLU A 62 -10.43 10.50 6.17
C GLU A 62 -9.21 9.68 5.73
N TYR A 63 -9.23 9.11 4.53
CA TYR A 63 -8.16 8.26 4.04
C TYR A 63 -7.19 9.02 3.12
N PRO A 64 -5.86 8.92 3.35
CA PRO A 64 -4.90 9.36 2.35
C PRO A 64 -5.14 8.67 1.00
N ALA A 65 -5.02 9.43 -0.09
CA ALA A 65 -5.18 8.90 -1.44
C ALA A 65 -4.15 7.81 -1.76
N ASN A 66 -4.54 6.84 -2.58
CA ASN A 66 -3.61 5.85 -3.11
C ASN A 66 -2.63 6.48 -4.11
N VAL A 67 -1.41 5.95 -4.16
CA VAL A 67 -0.35 6.41 -5.07
C VAL A 67 -0.41 5.59 -6.35
N MET A 68 -0.21 6.25 -7.49
CA MET A 68 -0.21 5.61 -8.80
C MET A 68 1.22 5.47 -9.31
N VAL A 69 1.65 4.25 -9.62
CA VAL A 69 2.94 3.98 -10.27
C VAL A 69 2.82 4.27 -11.76
N GLU A 70 3.60 5.21 -12.27
CA GLU A 70 3.56 5.65 -13.67
C GLU A 70 4.23 4.66 -14.62
N GLU A 71 5.34 4.03 -14.20
CA GLU A 71 6.09 3.10 -15.04
C GLU A 71 5.35 1.78 -15.30
N LEU A 72 4.41 1.42 -14.42
CA LEU A 72 3.71 0.13 -14.45
C LEU A 72 2.20 0.36 -14.24
N PRO A 73 1.44 0.79 -15.26
CA PRO A 73 0.00 1.03 -15.11
C PRO A 73 -0.78 -0.20 -14.60
N GLU A 74 -0.40 -1.39 -15.04
CA GLU A 74 -1.00 -2.67 -14.58
C GLU A 74 -0.76 -2.95 -13.10
N PHE A 75 0.30 -2.41 -12.48
CA PHE A 75 0.55 -2.55 -11.05
C PHE A 75 -0.58 -1.95 -10.22
N ASN A 76 -1.08 -0.79 -10.63
CA ASN A 76 -2.18 -0.11 -9.94
C ASN A 76 -3.50 -0.87 -10.12
N ALA A 77 -3.77 -1.37 -11.33
CA ALA A 77 -4.99 -2.13 -11.63
C ALA A 77 -5.04 -3.44 -10.83
N VAL A 78 -3.98 -4.25 -10.89
CA VAL A 78 -3.88 -5.53 -10.17
C VAL A 78 -3.86 -5.30 -8.65
N GLY A 79 -3.20 -4.25 -8.17
CA GLY A 79 -3.18 -3.88 -6.76
C GLY A 79 -4.56 -3.54 -6.23
N LYS A 80 -5.32 -2.71 -6.95
CA LYS A 80 -6.71 -2.37 -6.61
C LYS A 80 -7.61 -3.60 -6.57
N GLU A 81 -7.56 -4.43 -7.62
CA GLU A 81 -8.36 -5.66 -7.69
C GLU A 81 -8.04 -6.61 -6.54
N THR A 82 -6.75 -6.84 -6.26
CA THR A 82 -6.31 -7.69 -5.15
C THR A 82 -6.83 -7.18 -3.81
N TYR A 83 -6.72 -5.88 -3.55
CA TYR A 83 -7.22 -5.26 -2.33
C TYR A 83 -8.72 -5.51 -2.15
N GLN A 84 -9.53 -5.19 -3.17
CA GLN A 84 -10.98 -5.33 -3.12
C GLN A 84 -11.42 -6.80 -2.97
N MET A 85 -10.70 -7.74 -3.58
CA MET A 85 -10.97 -9.17 -3.42
C MET A 85 -10.65 -9.69 -2.01
N LEU A 86 -9.57 -9.23 -1.39
CA LEU A 86 -9.26 -9.54 0.01
C LEU A 86 -10.30 -8.92 0.96
N GLU A 87 -10.70 -7.67 0.71
CA GLU A 87 -11.75 -7.01 1.50
C GLU A 87 -13.08 -7.77 1.41
N LYS A 88 -13.49 -8.17 0.19
CA LYS A 88 -14.66 -9.02 -0.03
C LYS A 88 -14.56 -10.31 0.78
N THR A 89 -13.41 -10.98 0.72
CA THR A 89 -13.16 -12.23 1.47
C THR A 89 -13.28 -12.01 2.97
N ALA A 90 -12.69 -10.94 3.50
CA ALA A 90 -12.80 -10.59 4.92
C ALA A 90 -14.26 -10.37 5.35
N LYS A 91 -15.07 -9.68 4.52
CA LYS A 91 -16.51 -9.51 4.77
C LYS A 91 -17.25 -10.85 4.87
N TYR A 92 -16.91 -11.83 4.04
CA TYR A 92 -17.50 -13.19 4.14
C TYR A 92 -17.07 -13.92 5.41
N VAL A 93 -15.78 -13.85 5.77
CA VAL A 93 -15.28 -14.48 7.00
C VAL A 93 -15.96 -13.89 8.23
N LEU A 94 -16.10 -12.55 8.30
CA LEU A 94 -16.76 -11.89 9.43
C LEU A 94 -18.24 -12.25 9.57
N ARG A 95 -18.95 -12.53 8.46
CA ARG A 95 -20.33 -13.04 8.52
C ARG A 95 -20.43 -14.41 9.19
N ALA A 96 -19.41 -15.25 9.10
CA ALA A 96 -19.39 -16.55 9.77
C ALA A 96 -19.12 -16.45 11.28
N LEU A 97 -18.66 -15.29 11.75
CA LEU A 97 -18.41 -15.00 13.17
C LEU A 97 -19.54 -14.21 13.84
N ALA A 98 -20.53 -13.75 13.08
CA ALA A 98 -21.70 -13.01 13.54
C ALA A 98 -22.89 -13.94 13.76
#